data_AF-A0A7V1D0K1-F1
#
_entry.id   AF-A0A7V1D0K1-F1
#
_cell.length_a   1.000
_cell.length_b   1.000
_cell.length_c   1.000
_cell.angle_alpha   90.00
_cell.angle_beta   90.00
_cell.angle_gamma   90.00
#
_symmetry.space_group_name_H-M   'P 1'
#
loop_
_entity.id
_entity.type
_entity.pdbx_description
1 polymer ?
#
loop_
_entity_poly.entity_id
_entity_poly.type
_entity_poly.pdbx_seq_one_letter_code
_entity_poly.pdbx_strand_id
1 'polypeptide(L)'
;MNTIKDQDLSKNQQLLRNIVLHAVDQANFTIRNLAKRPTVVMLMECENCLTDFMPVIKLIADEHIEFAPVYDQMAMALDAAQVHGEPELIDLDGGAA
;
A
#
# COMPACT_ATOMS: atom_id res chain seq x y z
N MET A 1 -7.45 22.10 -30.94
CA MET A 1 -7.48 21.28 -29.71
C MET A 1 -6.04 21.17 -29.26
N ASN A 2 -5.67 21.82 -28.16
CA ASN A 2 -4.29 21.77 -27.68
C ASN A 2 -3.98 20.31 -27.34
N THR A 3 -3.08 19.70 -28.10
CA THR A 3 -2.27 18.58 -27.62
C THR A 3 -1.72 19.00 -26.28
N ILE A 4 -2.24 18.42 -25.19
CA ILE A 4 -1.62 18.47 -23.86
C ILE A 4 -0.34 17.66 -24.04
N LYS A 5 0.66 18.31 -24.63
CA LYS A 5 2.01 17.79 -24.84
C LYS A 5 2.56 17.44 -23.47
N ASP A 6 2.93 16.17 -23.30
CA ASP A 6 4.03 15.77 -22.45
C ASP A 6 4.08 16.50 -21.11
N GLN A 7 3.00 16.43 -20.30
CA GLN A 7 3.18 16.61 -18.86
C GLN A 7 4.12 15.50 -18.43
N ASP A 8 5.40 15.88 -18.39
CA ASP A 8 6.62 15.12 -18.10
C ASP A 8 6.30 13.72 -17.55
N LEU A 9 6.16 12.73 -18.45
CA LEU A 9 5.75 11.36 -18.12
C LEU A 9 6.60 10.80 -16.96
N SER A 10 7.88 11.21 -16.92
CA SER A 10 8.82 10.90 -15.86
C SER A 10 8.40 11.40 -14.47
N LYS A 11 7.87 12.63 -14.37
CA LYS A 11 7.38 13.21 -13.11
C LYS A 11 6.11 12.55 -12.64
N ASN A 12 5.21 12.18 -13.56
CA ASN A 12 3.99 11.45 -13.22
C ASN A 12 4.33 10.04 -12.71
N GLN A 13 5.26 9.34 -13.35
CA GLN A 13 5.75 8.04 -12.87
C GLN A 13 6.41 8.15 -11.48
N GLN A 14 7.25 9.17 -11.26
CA GLN A 14 7.85 9.42 -9.94
C GLN A 14 6.80 9.75 -8.87
N LEU A 15 5.78 10.53 -9.23
CA LEU A 15 4.68 10.86 -8.32
C LEU A 15 3.92 9.59 -7.92
N LEU A 16 3.56 8.74 -8.88
CA LEU A 16 2.89 7.47 -8.61
C LEU A 16 3.72 6.58 -7.68
N ARG A 17 5.01 6.41 -7.97
CA ARG A 17 5.92 5.65 -7.10
C ARG A 17 5.98 6.22 -5.68
N ASN A 18 6.03 7.54 -5.52
CA ASN A 18 6.06 8.19 -4.22
C ASN A 18 4.75 7.99 -3.44
N ILE A 19 3.60 8.00 -4.12
CA ILE A 19 2.31 7.70 -3.51
C ILE A 19 2.29 6.26 -2.99
N VAL A 20 2.71 5.29 -3.81
CA VAL A 20 2.76 3.89 -3.41
C VAL A 20 3.73 3.69 -2.25
N LEU A 21 4.94 4.26 -2.33
CA LEU A 21 5.93 4.20 -1.24
C LEU A 21 5.36 4.75 0.07
N HIS A 22 4.66 5.89 0.01
CA HIS A 22 4.06 6.48 1.20
C HIS A 22 3.00 5.58 1.83
N ALA A 23 2.13 4.95 1.01
CA ALA A 23 1.13 4.01 1.50
C ALA A 23 1.77 2.77 2.14
N VAL A 24 2.83 2.23 1.52
CA VAL A 24 3.61 1.11 2.05
C VAL A 24 4.26 1.47 3.38
N ASP A 25 4.89 2.65 3.49
CA ASP A 25 5.51 3.10 4.73
C ASP A 25 4.49 3.24 5.87
N GLN A 26 3.31 3.80 5.58
CA GLN A 26 2.25 3.93 6.58
C GLN A 26 1.68 2.58 7.02
N ALA A 27 1.37 1.69 6.07
CA ALA A 27 0.90 0.34 6.37
C ALA A 27 1.93 -0.43 7.20
N ASN A 28 3.20 -0.42 6.78
CA ASN A 28 4.27 -1.09 7.53
C ASN A 28 4.50 -0.48 8.91
N PHE A 29 4.28 0.82 9.10
CA PHE A 29 4.35 1.45 10.41
C PHE A 29 3.27 0.92 11.36
N THR A 30 2.01 0.83 10.90
CA THR A 30 0.90 0.32 11.72
C THR A 30 1.05 -1.17 12.00
N ILE A 31 1.45 -1.98 11.01
CA ILE A 31 1.74 -3.41 11.17
C ILE A 31 2.84 -3.64 12.22
N ARG A 32 3.96 -2.89 12.15
CA ARG A 32 5.03 -2.98 13.16
C ARG A 32 4.56 -2.58 14.55
N ASN A 33 3.67 -1.59 14.66
CA ASN A 33 3.13 -1.19 15.97
C ASN A 33 2.20 -2.25 16.54
N LEU A 34 1.35 -2.85 15.71
CA LEU A 34 0.49 -3.96 16.08
C LEU A 34 1.33 -5.15 16.59
N ALA A 35 2.36 -5.55 15.86
CA ALA A 35 3.28 -6.63 16.27
C ALA A 35 4.00 -6.34 17.60
N LYS A 36 4.39 -5.07 17.84
CA LYS A 36 5.02 -4.67 19.10
C LYS A 36 4.04 -4.59 20.27
N ARG A 37 2.78 -4.22 20.02
CA ARG A 37 1.74 -3.96 21.02
C ARG A 37 0.38 -4.40 20.48
N PRO A 38 0.02 -5.69 20.63
CA PRO A 38 -1.20 -6.26 20.04
C PRO A 38 -2.43 -5.89 20.88
N THR A 39 -2.89 -4.65 20.71
CA THR A 39 -4.12 -4.14 21.33
C THR A 39 -5.20 -3.98 20.27
N VAL A 40 -6.48 -4.03 20.66
CA VAL A 40 -7.61 -3.81 19.75
C VAL A 40 -7.51 -2.46 19.03
N VAL A 41 -7.03 -1.42 19.72
CA VAL A 41 -6.85 -0.10 19.11
C VAL A 41 -5.80 -0.13 17.99
N MET A 42 -4.67 -0.79 18.22
CA MET A 42 -3.62 -0.94 17.19
C MET A 42 -4.11 -1.79 16.01
N LEU A 43 -4.97 -2.78 16.27
CA LEU A 43 -5.58 -3.59 15.22
C LEU A 43 -6.51 -2.72 14.36
N MET A 44 -7.40 -1.95 14.97
CA MET A 44 -8.27 -1.01 14.28
C MET A 44 -7.47 0.04 13.48
N GLU A 45 -6.39 0.57 14.04
CA GLU A 45 -5.49 1.51 13.33
C GLU A 45 -4.85 0.86 12.09
N CYS A 46 -4.44 -0.40 12.19
CA CYS A 46 -3.88 -1.16 11.07
C CYS A 46 -4.95 -1.42 9.99
N GLU A 47 -6.13 -1.90 10.37
CA GLU A 47 -7.25 -2.14 9.46
C GLU A 47 -7.70 -0.87 8.73
N ASN A 48 -7.84 0.24 9.47
CA ASN A 48 -8.23 1.53 8.90
C ASN A 48 -7.17 2.01 7.90
N CYS A 49 -5.89 1.95 8.26
CA CYS A 49 -4.79 2.36 7.38
C CYS A 49 -4.79 1.57 6.06
N LEU A 50 -4.90 0.24 6.13
CA LEU A 50 -4.96 -0.61 4.95
C LEU A 50 -6.20 -0.31 4.10
N THR A 51 -7.38 -0.21 4.74
CA THR A 51 -8.65 0.08 4.06
C THR A 51 -8.64 1.43 3.36
N ASP A 52 -8.03 2.46 3.96
CA ASP A 52 -7.95 3.81 3.40
C ASP A 52 -7.04 3.87 2.16
N PHE A 53 -5.92 3.13 2.14
CA PHE A 53 -4.99 3.15 1.02
C PHE A 53 -5.35 2.18 -0.11
N MET A 54 -6.04 1.06 0.19
CA MET A 54 -6.36 0.05 -0.82
C MET A 54 -7.04 0.60 -2.10
N PRO A 55 -8.02 1.52 -2.05
CA PRO A 55 -8.62 2.09 -3.26
C PRO A 55 -7.63 2.86 -4.13
N VAL A 56 -6.71 3.60 -3.51
CA VAL A 56 -5.68 4.39 -4.22
C VAL A 56 -4.67 3.46 -4.86
N ILE A 57 -4.20 2.45 -4.12
CA ILE A 57 -3.24 1.47 -4.63
C ILE A 57 -3.86 0.61 -5.72
N LYS A 58 -5.15 0.25 -5.59
CA LYS A 58 -5.88 -0.44 -6.65
C LYS A 58 -5.93 0.39 -7.93
N LEU A 59 -6.31 1.66 -7.83
CA LEU A 59 -6.38 2.55 -8.99
C LEU A 59 -5.04 2.63 -9.73
N ILE A 60 -3.94 2.73 -8.97
CA ILE A 60 -2.60 2.74 -9.54
C ILE A 60 -2.26 1.38 -10.16
N ALA A 61 -2.47 0.28 -9.46
CA ALA A 61 -2.14 -1.07 -9.91
C ALA A 61 -2.92 -1.50 -11.17
N ASP A 62 -4.16 -1.03 -11.33
CA ASP A 62 -4.99 -1.30 -12.51
C ASP A 62 -4.39 -0.66 -13.78
N GLU A 63 -3.61 0.43 -13.66
CA GLU A 63 -2.92 1.11 -14.78
C GLU A 63 -1.41 0.82 -14.86
N HIS A 64 -0.80 0.43 -13.74
CA HIS A 64 0.65 0.24 -13.54
C HIS A 64 0.92 -1.11 -12.89
N ILE A 65 1.08 -2.14 -13.73
CA ILE A 65 1.18 -3.55 -13.32
C ILE A 65 2.31 -3.83 -12.33
N GLU A 66 3.38 -3.03 -12.34
CA GLU A 66 4.48 -3.11 -11.39
C GLU A 66 4.04 -2.92 -9.92
N PHE A 67 2.89 -2.29 -9.67
CA PHE A 67 2.34 -2.08 -8.33
C PHE A 67 1.25 -3.09 -7.94
N ALA A 68 0.87 -4.02 -8.83
CA ALA A 68 -0.08 -5.08 -8.50
C ALA A 68 0.36 -5.92 -7.28
N PRO A 69 1.64 -6.32 -7.11
CA PRO A 69 2.08 -7.04 -5.91
C PRO A 69 1.87 -6.26 -4.61
N VAL A 70 1.93 -4.93 -4.64
CA VAL A 70 1.69 -4.09 -3.45
C VAL A 70 0.22 -4.15 -3.05
N TYR A 71 -0.69 -4.09 -4.03
CA TYR A 71 -2.12 -4.23 -3.78
C TYR A 71 -2.43 -5.60 -3.17
N ASP A 72 -1.90 -6.67 -3.74
CA ASP A 72 -2.13 -8.03 -3.27
C ASP A 72 -1.61 -8.22 -1.84
N GLN A 73 -0.42 -7.71 -1.53
CA GLN A 73 0.14 -7.74 -0.17
C GLN A 73 -0.70 -6.91 0.82
N MET A 74 -1.18 -5.73 0.43
CA MET A 74 -2.11 -4.95 1.27
C MET A 74 -3.41 -5.70 1.55
N ALA A 75 -3.95 -6.38 0.54
CA ALA A 75 -5.17 -7.17 0.69
C ALA A 75 -4.95 -8.37 1.64
N MET A 76 -3.82 -9.06 1.52
CA MET A 76 -3.43 -10.16 2.42
C MET A 76 -3.22 -9.66 3.86
N ALA A 77 -2.54 -8.53 4.04
CA ALA A 77 -2.35 -7.92 5.35
C ALA A 77 -3.69 -7.51 5.99
N LEU A 78 -4.63 -7.01 5.20
CA LEU A 78 -5.97 -6.64 5.68
C LEU A 78 -6.77 -7.87 6.10
N ASP A 79 -6.77 -8.92 5.28
CA ASP A 79 -7.43 -10.19 5.62
C ASP A 79 -6.89 -10.76 6.94
N ALA A 80 -5.56 -10.79 7.07
CA ALA A 80 -4.90 -11.20 8.31
C ALA A 80 -5.33 -10.36 9.52
N ALA A 81 -5.41 -9.03 9.39
CA ALA A 81 -5.87 -8.16 10.46
C ALA A 81 -7.33 -8.47 10.86
N GLN A 82 -8.22 -8.59 9.87
CA GLN A 82 -9.66 -8.81 10.08
C GLN A 82 -9.98 -10.16 10.73
N VAL A 83 -9.15 -11.18 10.53
CA VAL A 83 -9.29 -12.49 11.19
C VAL A 83 -8.51 -12.60 12.50
N HIS A 84 -7.98 -11.47 13.02
CA HIS A 84 -7.10 -11.41 14.19
C HIS A 84 -5.81 -12.24 14.07
N GLY A 85 -5.34 -12.45 12.84
CA GLY A 85 -4.03 -13.03 12.53
C GLY A 85 -2.89 -12.01 12.64
N GLU A 86 -1.75 -12.36 12.04
CA GLU A 86 -0.54 -11.52 12.03
C GLU A 86 -0.29 -10.98 10.61
N PRO A 87 -0.55 -9.69 10.35
CA PRO A 87 -0.28 -9.09 9.04
C PRO A 87 1.22 -9.07 8.73
N GLU A 88 1.58 -9.45 7.50
CA GLU A 88 2.97 -9.39 7.02
C GLU A 88 3.33 -8.00 6.49
N LEU A 89 4.62 -7.66 6.54
CA LEU A 89 5.12 -6.41 5.98
C LEU A 89 5.03 -6.44 4.45
N ILE A 90 4.76 -5.26 3.90
CA ILE A 90 4.56 -5.02 2.49
C ILE A 90 5.87 -4.57 1.87
N ASP A 91 6.26 -5.23 0.79
CA ASP A 91 7.44 -4.91 -0.01
C ASP A 91 7.02 -4.26 -1.34
N LEU A 92 7.64 -3.12 -1.64
CA LEU A 92 7.44 -2.37 -2.88
C LEU A 92 8.13 -3.06 -4.06
N ASP A 93 9.25 -3.75 -3.83
CA ASP A 93 10.08 -4.33 -4.89
C ASP A 93 9.75 -5.82 -5.14
N GLY A 94 8.69 -6.33 -4.50
CA GLY A 94 8.17 -7.67 -4.75
C GLY A 94 9.14 -8.77 -4.34
N GLY A 95 9.58 -8.79 -3.08
CA GLY A 95 9.94 -10.01 -2.36
C GLY A 95 10.78 -11.02 -3.12
N ALA A 96 11.97 -10.61 -3.57
CA ALA A 96 13.05 -11.54 -3.93
C ALA A 96 14.31 -11.12 -3.16
N ALA A 97 14.45 -11.66 -1.95
CA ALA A 97 15.73 -11.77 -1.24
C ALA A 97 16.28 -13.19 -1.40
#